data_AF-A0A938GKH7-F1
#
_entry.id   AF-A0A938GKH7-F1
#
_cell.length_a   1.000
_cell.length_b   1.000
_cell.length_c   1.000
_cell.angle_alpha   90.00
_cell.angle_beta   90.00
_cell.angle_gamma   90.00
#
_symmetry.space_group_name_H-M   'P 1'
#
loop_
_entity.id
_entity.type
_entity.pdbx_description
1 polymer ?
#
loop_
_entity_poly.entity_id
_entity_poly.type
_entity_poly.pdbx_seq_one_letter_code
_entity_poly.pdbx_strand_id
1 'polypeptide(L)'
;MGRSIFPDLTTAIRNLITAGCLWAVLWLFPASTDAAETQATLSETNKAAAKAPKGKKKKKELATVRIHLETPRGGTERTEEIYVLRSAPMKLYVDKEPFLWEFYLLQAKLIPTDGGLPEIELQFNSGGRTLLENYTAANRGRRMVIGIQFDKERRWVAAPMISRLISNGTLRFTPDATAEEIERMVVGLNNIAEVKKKKDKF
;
A
#
# COMPACT_ATOMS: atom_id res chain seq x y z
N MET A 1 38.16 -30.16 -56.44
CA MET A 1 37.19 -30.71 -55.48
C MET A 1 36.78 -29.56 -54.56
N GLY A 2 35.55 -29.14 -54.37
CA GLY A 2 34.21 -29.45 -54.87
C GLY A 2 33.33 -28.24 -54.51
N ARG A 3 32.38 -27.91 -55.36
CA ARG A 3 31.55 -26.69 -55.35
C ARG A 3 30.39 -26.76 -54.34
N SER A 4 30.14 -25.63 -53.68
CA SER A 4 28.86 -24.94 -53.38
C SER A 4 27.61 -25.73 -52.97
N ILE A 5 26.87 -25.20 -51.98
CA ILE A 5 25.47 -24.68 -52.06
C ILE A 5 24.83 -24.81 -50.68
N PHE A 6 24.58 -23.67 -50.00
CA PHE A 6 23.45 -23.48 -49.11
C PHE A 6 23.09 -21.98 -49.14
N PRO A 7 21.87 -21.60 -49.54
CA PRO A 7 21.46 -20.20 -49.55
C PRO A 7 20.83 -19.78 -48.22
N ASP A 8 21.21 -18.57 -47.81
CA ASP A 8 20.54 -17.68 -46.86
C ASP A 8 19.08 -17.44 -47.24
N LEU A 9 18.18 -17.47 -46.25
CA LEU A 9 16.79 -17.04 -46.39
C LEU A 9 16.39 -16.15 -45.20
N THR A 10 16.90 -14.92 -45.25
CA THR A 10 16.25 -13.75 -44.67
C THR A 10 15.80 -12.84 -45.80
N THR A 11 14.54 -12.42 -45.76
CA THR A 11 13.91 -11.25 -46.44
C THR A 11 12.76 -11.59 -47.40
N ALA A 12 11.70 -10.77 -47.29
CA ALA A 12 10.48 -10.69 -48.11
C ALA A 12 9.41 -11.75 -47.76
N ILE A 13 8.21 -11.37 -47.33
CA ILE A 13 7.16 -10.84 -48.21
C ILE A 13 6.31 -9.80 -47.48
N ARG A 14 6.19 -8.62 -48.11
CA ARG A 14 5.20 -7.57 -47.88
C ARG A 14 4.01 -7.77 -48.84
N ASN A 15 2.81 -7.42 -48.36
CA ASN A 15 1.59 -6.94 -49.01
C ASN A 15 1.44 -7.06 -50.55
N LEU A 16 0.27 -7.57 -50.99
CA LEU A 16 -0.44 -6.99 -52.13
C LEU A 16 -1.97 -7.21 -52.05
N ILE A 17 -2.68 -6.12 -52.32
CA ILE A 17 -4.13 -5.92 -52.42
C ILE A 17 -4.49 -5.88 -53.91
N THR A 18 -5.60 -6.52 -54.32
CA THR A 18 -6.47 -6.22 -55.51
C THR A 18 -7.52 -7.35 -55.61
N ALA A 19 -8.81 -7.22 -55.98
CA ALA A 19 -9.65 -6.19 -56.62
C ALA A 19 -11.13 -6.48 -56.22
N GLY A 20 -12.03 -5.49 -56.04
CA GLY A 20 -12.89 -4.88 -57.09
C GLY A 20 -14.37 -5.33 -56.90
N CYS A 21 -15.23 -4.53 -56.26
CA CYS A 21 -16.19 -3.56 -56.83
C CYS A 21 -17.64 -4.08 -57.03
N LEU A 22 -18.54 -3.51 -56.22
CA LEU A 22 -19.95 -3.09 -56.42
C LEU A 22 -20.89 -3.84 -57.39
N TRP A 23 -22.11 -4.14 -56.91
CA TRP A 23 -23.45 -3.79 -57.43
C TRP A 23 -24.48 -4.54 -56.55
N ALA A 24 -25.23 -3.89 -55.65
CA ALA A 24 -26.53 -3.24 -55.87
C ALA A 24 -27.74 -4.13 -55.45
N VAL A 25 -28.77 -3.44 -54.94
CA VAL A 25 -30.22 -3.79 -54.93
C VAL A 25 -30.82 -4.47 -53.68
N LEU A 26 -31.54 -3.61 -52.95
CA LEU A 26 -32.64 -3.77 -51.99
C LEU A 26 -33.85 -4.55 -52.59
N TRP A 27 -34.80 -5.03 -51.76
CA TRP A 27 -36.10 -5.72 -52.07
C TRP A 27 -36.05 -7.27 -51.93
N LEU A 28 -37.00 -8.05 -51.39
CA LEU A 28 -38.33 -7.88 -50.78
C LEU A 28 -38.86 -9.30 -50.36
N PHE A 29 -39.27 -9.51 -49.08
CA PHE A 29 -40.27 -10.49 -48.54
C PHE A 29 -40.13 -12.03 -48.88
N PRO A 30 -41.02 -12.95 -48.40
CA PRO A 30 -41.14 -13.51 -47.04
C PRO A 30 -41.38 -15.06 -47.02
N ALA A 31 -41.46 -15.71 -45.84
CA ALA A 31 -42.25 -16.95 -45.56
C ALA A 31 -41.93 -17.44 -44.13
N SER A 32 -42.78 -17.25 -43.11
CA SER A 32 -43.83 -18.16 -42.61
C SER A 32 -43.58 -19.66 -42.79
N THR A 33 -43.52 -20.43 -41.68
CA THR A 33 -44.62 -21.31 -41.20
C THR A 33 -44.22 -22.08 -39.94
N ASP A 34 -45.19 -22.17 -39.03
CA ASP A 34 -45.30 -22.96 -37.79
C ASP A 34 -45.02 -24.46 -37.89
N ALA A 35 -44.52 -25.03 -36.78
CA ALA A 35 -44.86 -26.31 -36.13
C ALA A 35 -43.68 -26.78 -35.24
N ALA A 36 -43.78 -27.46 -34.10
CA ALA A 36 -44.80 -27.77 -33.09
C ALA A 36 -44.08 -28.56 -31.96
N GLU A 37 -44.79 -28.82 -30.87
CA GLU A 37 -44.55 -29.83 -29.79
C GLU A 37 -43.79 -29.40 -28.50
N THR A 38 -44.46 -29.07 -27.37
CA THR A 38 -45.12 -29.89 -26.28
C THR A 38 -44.12 -30.83 -25.56
N GLN A 39 -43.84 -30.83 -24.24
CA GLN A 39 -44.63 -31.07 -23.01
C GLN A 39 -43.74 -30.75 -21.76
N ALA A 40 -44.20 -30.03 -20.73
CA ALA A 40 -44.89 -30.47 -19.50
C ALA A 40 -44.02 -31.04 -18.34
N THR A 41 -43.94 -30.23 -17.26
CA THR A 41 -44.11 -30.54 -15.82
C THR A 41 -43.08 -31.30 -14.97
N LEU A 42 -42.91 -30.79 -13.72
CA LEU A 42 -42.53 -31.41 -12.43
C LEU A 42 -41.13 -31.09 -11.86
N SER A 43 -41.08 -30.13 -10.92
CA SER A 43 -40.75 -30.42 -9.51
C SER A 43 -40.80 -29.15 -8.65
N GLU A 44 -41.87 -29.05 -7.85
CA GLU A 44 -41.88 -28.29 -6.62
C GLU A 44 -40.92 -28.92 -5.59
N THR A 45 -40.50 -28.06 -4.66
CA THR A 45 -39.91 -28.32 -3.33
C THR A 45 -38.39 -28.40 -3.21
N ASN A 46 -37.95 -27.65 -2.19
CA ASN A 46 -36.65 -27.63 -1.53
C ASN A 46 -35.59 -26.72 -2.17
N LYS A 47 -35.28 -25.60 -1.52
CA LYS A 47 -34.32 -25.64 -0.41
C LYS A 47 -34.24 -24.28 0.27
N ALA A 48 -34.47 -24.31 1.59
CA ALA A 48 -34.21 -23.26 2.55
C ALA A 48 -33.17 -22.23 2.09
N ALA A 49 -33.55 -20.95 2.18
CA ALA A 49 -32.62 -19.83 2.20
C ALA A 49 -31.63 -20.04 3.34
N ALA A 50 -30.53 -20.73 3.03
CA ALA A 50 -29.38 -20.85 3.89
C ALA A 50 -28.86 -19.44 4.08
N LYS A 51 -29.08 -18.87 5.27
CA LYS A 51 -28.29 -17.77 5.79
C LYS A 51 -26.83 -18.10 5.49
N ALA A 52 -26.23 -17.38 4.55
CA ALA A 52 -24.79 -17.42 4.37
C ALA A 52 -24.17 -17.27 5.76
N PRO A 53 -23.29 -18.19 6.18
CA PRO A 53 -22.68 -18.10 7.49
C PRO A 53 -22.03 -16.73 7.56
N LYS A 54 -22.48 -15.89 8.50
CA LYS A 54 -21.86 -14.60 8.81
C LYS A 54 -20.39 -14.89 9.01
N GLY A 55 -19.58 -14.63 7.98
CA GLY A 55 -18.15 -14.87 8.01
C GLY A 55 -17.61 -14.20 9.26
N LYS A 56 -16.96 -14.98 10.12
CA LYS A 56 -16.27 -14.44 11.31
C LYS A 56 -15.41 -13.30 10.79
N LYS A 57 -15.69 -12.07 11.22
CA LYS A 57 -14.91 -10.89 10.84
C LYS A 57 -13.46 -11.21 11.18
N LYS A 58 -12.60 -11.33 10.15
CA LYS A 58 -11.17 -11.52 10.35
C LYS A 58 -10.71 -10.37 11.26
N LYS A 59 -9.97 -10.72 12.33
CA LYS A 59 -9.40 -9.70 13.22
C LYS A 59 -8.54 -8.79 12.37
N LYS A 60 -8.85 -7.49 12.38
CA LYS A 60 -8.04 -6.49 11.69
C LYS A 60 -6.69 -6.45 12.37
N GLU A 61 -5.63 -6.59 11.59
CA GLU A 61 -4.29 -6.37 12.09
C GLU A 61 -4.13 -4.91 12.48
N LEU A 62 -3.57 -4.67 13.67
CA LEU A 62 -3.37 -3.35 14.23
C LEU A 62 -1.86 -3.09 14.29
N ALA A 63 -1.45 -1.95 13.75
CA ALA A 63 -0.09 -1.45 13.91
C ALA A 63 -0.14 -0.15 14.72
N THR A 64 0.85 0.05 15.57
CA THR A 64 1.05 1.30 16.30
C THR A 64 2.37 1.94 15.87
N VAL A 65 2.41 3.27 15.87
CA VAL A 65 3.60 4.04 15.51
C VAL A 65 4.09 4.79 16.74
N ARG A 66 5.39 4.73 17.00
CA ARG A 66 6.07 5.45 18.07
C ARG A 66 7.26 6.18 17.48
N ILE A 67 7.32 7.49 17.68
CA ILE A 67 8.38 8.35 17.15
C ILE A 67 9.16 8.91 18.34
N HIS A 68 10.46 8.64 18.31
CA HIS A 68 11.41 8.96 19.34
C HIS A 68 12.46 9.93 18.81
N LEU A 69 13.15 10.60 19.72
CA LEU A 69 14.21 11.54 19.38
C LEU A 69 15.58 10.91 19.64
N GLU A 70 16.50 11.04 18.70
CA GLU A 70 17.90 10.63 18.86
C GLU A 70 18.57 11.46 19.94
N THR A 71 19.28 10.83 20.88
CA THR A 71 20.07 11.49 21.91
C THR A 71 21.57 11.32 21.64
N PRO A 72 22.40 12.34 21.92
CA PRO A 72 23.84 12.25 21.72
C PRO A 72 24.56 11.41 22.79
N ARG A 73 23.91 11.16 23.95
CA ARG A 73 24.52 10.45 25.09
C ARG A 73 23.84 9.11 25.29
N GLY A 74 24.57 8.03 25.07
CA GLY A 74 24.15 6.69 25.48
C GLY A 74 24.36 6.44 26.97
N GLY A 75 23.62 5.48 27.53
CA GLY A 75 23.89 4.92 28.86
C GLY A 75 23.17 5.58 30.04
N THR A 76 22.20 6.46 29.81
CA THR A 76 21.31 6.94 30.88
C THR A 76 20.07 6.05 31.01
N GLU A 77 19.42 6.03 32.16
CA GLU A 77 18.17 5.27 32.36
C GLU A 77 17.03 5.71 31.44
N ARG A 78 17.09 6.93 30.90
CA ARG A 78 16.09 7.52 30.00
C ARG A 78 16.33 7.18 28.52
N THR A 79 17.48 6.60 28.21
CA THR A 79 17.91 6.30 26.84
C THR A 79 17.85 4.80 26.54
N GLU A 80 17.53 4.46 25.30
CA GLU A 80 17.54 3.11 24.74
C GLU A 80 18.56 3.06 23.61
N GLU A 81 19.42 2.04 23.61
CA GLU A 81 20.30 1.75 22.47
C GLU A 81 19.52 0.96 21.43
N ILE A 82 19.58 1.40 20.18
CA ILE A 82 18.83 0.80 19.09
C ILE A 82 19.70 0.65 17.85
N TYR A 83 19.28 -0.28 16.99
CA TYR A 83 19.84 -0.47 15.66
C TYR A 83 18.76 -0.21 14.64
N VAL A 84 18.98 0.80 13.81
CA VAL A 84 18.14 1.05 12.64
C VAL A 84 18.81 0.37 11.48
N LEU A 85 18.23 -0.77 11.09
CA LEU A 85 18.66 -1.49 9.92
C LEU A 85 18.27 -0.64 8.70
N ARG A 86 19.25 -0.39 7.86
CA ARG A 86 19.13 0.09 6.47
C ARG A 86 20.15 -0.76 5.69
N SER A 87 20.49 -0.35 4.46
CA SER A 87 21.68 -0.86 3.75
C SER A 87 22.97 -0.83 4.59
N ALA A 88 23.07 0.07 5.56
CA ALA A 88 24.11 0.07 6.59
C ALA A 88 23.46 0.22 7.99
N PRO A 89 23.54 -0.80 8.87
CA PRO A 89 23.04 -0.71 10.23
C PRO A 89 23.66 0.47 11.00
N MET A 90 22.81 1.31 11.57
CA MET A 90 23.24 2.46 12.36
C MET A 90 22.87 2.27 13.83
N LYS A 91 23.89 2.30 14.70
CA LYS A 91 23.71 2.33 16.16
C LYS A 91 23.32 3.75 16.58
N LEU A 92 22.18 3.89 17.24
CA LEU A 92 21.68 5.16 17.76
C LEU A 92 21.24 5.00 19.22
N TYR A 93 21.27 6.10 19.96
CA TYR A 93 20.63 6.19 21.27
C TYR A 93 19.36 7.03 21.13
N VAL A 94 18.24 6.58 21.68
CA VAL A 94 16.95 7.28 21.61
C VAL A 94 16.36 7.48 22.99
N ASP A 95 15.55 8.52 23.14
CA ASP A 95 14.72 8.69 24.33
C ASP A 95 13.70 7.54 24.40
N LYS A 96 13.57 6.88 25.57
CA LYS A 96 12.60 5.80 25.78
C LYS A 96 11.15 6.27 25.59
N GLU A 97 10.88 7.52 25.93
CA GLU A 97 9.56 8.12 25.82
C GLU A 97 9.33 8.65 24.40
N PRO A 98 8.30 8.18 23.68
CA PRO A 98 7.95 8.71 22.38
C PRO A 98 7.32 10.10 22.53
N PHE A 99 7.78 11.07 21.76
CA PHE A 99 7.14 12.40 21.75
C PHE A 99 5.90 12.44 20.86
N LEU A 100 5.84 11.56 19.86
CA LEU A 100 4.70 11.44 18.95
C LEU A 100 4.35 9.97 18.75
N TRP A 101 3.07 9.67 18.82
CA TRP A 101 2.55 8.30 18.80
C TRP A 101 1.19 8.18 18.11
N GLU A 102 0.63 6.97 18.04
CA GLU A 102 -0.62 6.69 17.30
C GLU A 102 -1.81 7.53 17.76
N PHE A 103 -1.82 8.07 18.98
CA PHE A 103 -2.89 8.95 19.45
C PHE A 103 -3.07 10.20 18.58
N TYR A 104 -2.00 10.71 17.96
CA TYR A 104 -2.08 11.89 17.11
C TYR A 104 -2.31 11.56 15.62
N LEU A 105 -2.22 10.29 15.24
CA LEU A 105 -2.34 9.84 13.86
C LEU A 105 -3.78 9.94 13.35
N LEU A 106 -3.97 10.58 12.19
CA LEU A 106 -5.24 10.64 11.47
C LEU A 106 -5.35 9.57 10.38
N GLN A 107 -4.28 9.42 9.59
CA GLN A 107 -4.17 8.44 8.51
C GLN A 107 -2.71 8.20 8.11
N ALA A 108 -2.46 7.05 7.51
CA ALA A 108 -1.21 6.71 6.83
C ALA A 108 -1.48 6.48 5.34
N LYS A 109 -0.57 6.93 4.48
CA LYS A 109 -0.64 6.76 3.02
C LYS A 109 0.67 6.18 2.51
N LEU A 110 0.55 5.28 1.54
CA LEU A 110 1.67 4.82 0.73
C LEU A 110 1.84 5.77 -0.45
N ILE A 111 3.06 6.28 -0.63
CA ILE A 111 3.43 7.11 -1.76
C ILE A 111 4.37 6.27 -2.63
N PRO A 112 3.93 5.82 -3.82
CA PRO A 112 4.82 5.19 -4.77
C PRO A 112 5.81 6.23 -5.29
N THR A 113 7.08 5.85 -5.35
CA THR A 113 8.16 6.68 -5.91
C THR A 113 8.66 6.00 -7.17
N ASP A 114 8.58 6.68 -8.31
CA ASP A 114 9.04 6.13 -9.58
C ASP A 114 10.56 5.90 -9.54
N GLY A 115 10.99 4.64 -9.69
CA GLY A 115 12.40 4.26 -9.66
C GLY A 115 13.07 4.27 -8.28
N GLY A 116 12.29 4.38 -7.19
CA GLY A 116 12.80 4.43 -5.82
C GLY A 116 12.11 3.46 -4.85
N LEU A 117 12.58 3.45 -3.61
CA LEU A 117 11.86 2.76 -2.52
C LEU A 117 10.57 3.54 -2.19
N PRO A 118 9.45 2.84 -1.95
CA PRO A 118 8.19 3.48 -1.62
C PRO A 118 8.29 4.23 -0.29
N GLU A 119 7.58 5.36 -0.17
CA GLU A 119 7.57 6.20 1.02
C GLU A 119 6.24 6.07 1.78
N ILE A 120 6.30 6.21 3.10
CA ILE A 120 5.12 6.32 3.94
C ILE A 120 4.93 7.78 4.32
N GLU A 121 3.71 8.28 4.14
CA GLU A 121 3.26 9.56 4.67
C GLU A 121 2.30 9.34 5.84
N LEU A 122 2.67 9.86 7.01
CA LEU A 122 1.83 9.90 8.20
C LEU A 122 1.24 11.30 8.34
N GLN A 123 -0.08 11.39 8.40
CA GLN A 123 -0.79 12.64 8.66
C GLN A 123 -1.29 12.68 10.10
N PHE A 124 -0.94 13.75 10.80
CA PHE A 124 -1.31 13.97 12.19
C PHE A 124 -2.44 14.99 12.35
N ASN A 125 -3.12 14.94 13.49
CA ASN A 125 -4.12 15.94 13.89
C ASN A 125 -3.46 17.26 14.31
N SER A 126 -4.26 18.25 14.71
CA SER A 126 -3.75 19.57 15.14
C SER A 126 -2.73 19.47 16.29
N GLY A 127 -3.02 18.68 17.32
CA GLY A 127 -2.09 18.46 18.44
C GLY A 127 -0.78 17.82 18.00
N GLY A 128 -0.84 16.80 17.15
CA GLY A 128 0.36 16.15 16.60
C GLY A 128 1.15 17.05 15.66
N ARG A 129 0.48 17.92 14.89
CA ARG A 129 1.11 18.94 14.06
C ARG A 129 1.91 19.92 14.92
N THR A 130 1.33 20.45 15.99
CA THR A 130 2.02 21.36 16.92
C THR A 130 3.21 20.67 17.60
N LEU A 131 3.04 19.42 18.03
CA LEU A 131 4.16 18.65 18.60
C LEU A 131 5.29 18.44 17.57
N LEU A 132 4.95 18.01 16.36
CA LEU A 132 5.94 17.79 15.30
C LEU A 132 6.68 19.08 14.95
N GLU A 133 5.97 20.20 14.87
CA GLU A 133 6.54 21.52 14.63
C GLU A 133 7.52 21.93 15.75
N ASN A 134 7.08 21.86 17.01
CA ASN A 134 7.90 22.23 18.16
C ASN A 134 9.18 21.37 18.27
N TYR A 135 9.03 20.05 18.10
CA TYR A 135 10.17 19.13 18.20
C TYR A 135 11.14 19.31 17.04
N THR A 136 10.66 19.50 15.81
CA THR A 136 11.55 19.71 14.66
C THR A 136 12.19 21.10 14.64
N ALA A 137 11.57 22.11 15.25
CA ALA A 137 12.16 23.42 15.46
C ALA A 137 13.38 23.35 16.40
N ALA A 138 13.21 22.69 17.55
CA ALA A 138 14.21 22.65 18.62
C ALA A 138 15.37 21.67 18.34
N ASN A 139 15.16 20.67 17.47
CA ASN A 139 16.08 19.54 17.31
C ASN A 139 16.64 19.38 15.89
N ARG A 140 16.92 20.49 15.21
CA ARG A 140 17.58 20.44 13.90
C ARG A 140 18.93 19.75 13.98
N GLY A 141 19.23 18.92 12.98
CA GLY A 141 20.46 18.11 12.92
C GLY A 141 20.39 16.78 13.69
N ARG A 142 19.40 16.57 14.57
CA ARG A 142 19.14 15.27 15.21
C ARG A 142 18.23 14.41 14.33
N ARG A 143 18.15 13.11 14.59
CA ARG A 143 17.25 12.18 13.90
C ARG A 143 15.97 11.95 14.69
N MET A 144 14.86 11.80 13.97
CA MET A 144 13.63 11.22 14.49
C MET A 144 13.69 9.73 14.20
N VAL A 145 13.54 8.89 15.22
CA VAL A 145 13.55 7.45 15.06
C VAL A 145 12.11 6.94 15.11
N ILE A 146 11.72 6.23 14.07
CA ILE A 146 10.37 5.76 13.85
C ILE A 146 10.35 4.25 14.10
N GLY A 147 9.63 3.86 15.14
CA GLY A 147 9.32 2.47 15.46
C GLY A 147 7.88 2.16 15.10
N ILE A 148 7.66 0.98 14.51
CA ILE A 148 6.33 0.42 14.29
C ILE A 148 6.22 -0.86 15.07
N GLN A 149 5.10 -1.00 15.78
CA GLN A 149 4.83 -2.16 16.62
C GLN A 149 3.58 -2.88 16.16
N PHE A 150 3.76 -4.17 15.89
CA PHE A 150 2.69 -5.13 15.60
C PHE A 150 2.53 -6.01 16.82
N ASP A 151 1.36 -5.93 17.48
CA ASP A 151 1.07 -6.62 18.72
C ASP A 151 2.18 -6.44 19.80
N LYS A 152 3.10 -7.39 19.93
CA LYS A 152 4.20 -7.39 20.90
C LYS A 152 5.58 -7.10 20.29
N GLU A 153 5.69 -7.10 18.97
CA GLU A 153 6.97 -6.95 18.29
C GLU A 153 7.12 -5.50 17.81
N ARG A 154 8.12 -4.81 18.34
CA ARG A 154 8.50 -3.45 17.94
C ARG A 154 9.72 -3.53 17.03
N ARG A 155 9.58 -3.00 15.82
CA ARG A 155 10.65 -2.88 14.84
C ARG A 155 10.98 -1.41 14.58
N TRP A 156 12.27 -1.11 14.51
CA TRP A 156 12.76 0.19 14.07
C TRP A 156 12.84 0.22 12.56
N VAL A 157 12.17 1.19 11.95
CA VAL A 157 11.91 1.19 10.52
C VAL A 157 12.64 2.32 9.81
N ALA A 158 12.80 3.46 10.46
CA ALA A 158 13.47 4.60 9.86
C ALA A 158 14.06 5.54 10.91
N ALA A 159 15.11 6.24 10.51
CA ALA A 159 15.71 7.35 11.28
C ALA A 159 16.00 8.56 10.37
N PRO A 160 14.97 9.25 9.84
CA PRO A 160 15.16 10.48 9.09
C PRO A 160 15.83 11.57 9.94
N MET A 161 16.76 12.30 9.32
CA MET A 161 17.39 13.48 9.91
C MET A 161 16.44 14.68 9.85
N ILE A 162 16.35 15.43 10.94
CA ILE A 162 15.59 16.69 11.01
C ILE A 162 16.42 17.77 10.33
N SER A 163 16.23 17.94 9.02
CA SER A 163 16.89 19.00 8.24
C SER A 163 16.09 20.31 8.23
N ARG A 164 14.78 20.24 8.39
CA ARG A 164 13.86 21.38 8.32
C ARG A 164 12.73 21.28 9.34
N LEU A 165 12.10 22.42 9.60
CA LEU A 165 10.86 22.50 10.35
C LEU A 165 9.73 21.78 9.58
N ILE A 166 8.94 20.99 10.29
CA ILE A 166 7.76 20.33 9.73
C ILE A 166 6.50 20.92 10.37
N SER A 167 5.99 21.98 9.78
CA SER A 167 4.80 22.69 10.27
C SER A 167 3.50 22.23 9.62
N ASN A 168 3.54 21.42 8.55
CA ASN A 168 2.34 20.99 7.81
C ASN A 168 1.58 19.82 8.47
N GLY A 169 2.17 19.17 9.49
CA GLY A 169 1.59 18.03 10.18
C GLY A 169 1.65 16.72 9.40
N THR A 170 2.48 16.64 8.36
CA THR A 170 2.74 15.39 7.63
C THR A 170 4.20 14.99 7.74
N LEU A 171 4.44 13.74 8.14
CA LEU A 171 5.78 13.16 8.21
C LEU A 171 5.93 12.14 7.09
N ARG A 172 6.87 12.40 6.19
CA ARG A 172 7.21 11.49 5.09
C ARG A 172 8.58 10.88 5.31
N PHE A 173 8.70 9.57 5.12
CA PHE A 173 9.96 8.86 5.26
C PHE A 173 9.98 7.57 4.44
N THR A 174 11.20 7.13 4.13
CA THR A 174 11.46 5.83 3.51
C THR A 174 11.71 4.78 4.61
N PRO A 175 10.83 3.79 4.76
CA PRO A 175 11.02 2.67 5.69
C PRO A 175 12.05 1.65 5.19
N ASP A 176 12.74 0.98 6.11
CA ASP A 176 13.57 -0.19 5.83
C ASP A 176 12.74 -1.47 5.90
N ALA A 177 11.91 -1.68 4.88
CA ALA A 177 11.00 -2.80 4.77
C ALA A 177 10.70 -3.14 3.31
N THR A 178 10.20 -4.34 3.04
CA THR A 178 9.74 -4.73 1.69
C THR A 178 8.44 -4.01 1.34
N ALA A 179 8.11 -3.91 0.05
CA ALA A 179 6.87 -3.26 -0.39
C ALA A 179 5.61 -3.89 0.26
N GLU A 180 5.57 -5.22 0.35
CA GLU A 180 4.47 -5.96 1.01
C GLU A 180 4.35 -5.61 2.50
N GLU A 181 5.49 -5.52 3.20
CA GLU A 181 5.51 -5.16 4.61
C GLU A 181 5.06 -3.71 4.82
N ILE A 182 5.46 -2.79 3.94
CA ILE A 182 5.05 -1.39 3.95
C ILE A 182 3.54 -1.26 3.78
N GLU A 183 2.94 -1.98 2.82
CA GLU A 183 1.50 -2.01 2.64
C GLU A 183 0.78 -2.51 3.90
N ARG A 184 1.29 -3.59 4.51
CA ARG A 184 0.78 -4.13 5.78
C ARG A 184 0.83 -3.10 6.91
N MET A 185 1.92 -2.34 7.02
CA MET A 185 2.07 -1.26 8.01
C MET A 185 1.04 -0.16 7.79
N VAL A 186 0.86 0.31 6.55
CA VAL A 186 -0.12 1.36 6.23
C VAL A 186 -1.55 0.89 6.55
N VAL A 187 -1.90 -0.35 6.21
CA VAL A 187 -3.21 -0.93 6.56
C VAL A 187 -3.39 -1.02 8.08
N GLY A 188 -2.39 -1.52 8.81
CA GLY A 188 -2.44 -1.63 10.27
C GLY A 188 -2.61 -0.27 10.98
N LEU A 189 -1.91 0.76 10.49
CA LEU A 189 -1.98 2.13 11.01
C LEU A 189 -3.34 2.80 10.73
N ASN A 190 -3.93 2.52 9.57
CA ASN A 190 -5.28 3.03 9.27
C ASN A 190 -6.36 2.32 10.10
N ASN A 191 -6.20 1.03 10.39
CA ASN A 191 -7.11 0.30 11.27
C ASN A 191 -7.14 0.88 12.70
N ILE A 192 -6.00 1.25 13.28
CA ILE A 192 -5.96 1.89 14.62
C ILE A 192 -6.60 3.28 14.58
N ALA A 193 -6.40 4.05 13.51
CA ALA A 193 -7.03 5.36 13.33
C ALA A 193 -8.56 5.24 13.25
N GLU A 194 -9.09 4.21 12.58
CA GLU A 194 -10.54 3.93 12.55
C GLU A 194 -11.10 3.55 13.93
N VAL A 195 -10.38 2.72 14.68
CA VAL A 195 -10.79 2.30 16.03
C VAL A 195 -10.89 3.52 16.94
N LYS A 196 -9.90 4.42 16.88
CA LYS A 196 -9.92 5.68 17.64
C LYS A 196 -11.09 6.58 17.27
N LYS A 197 -11.32 6.81 15.97
CA LYS A 197 -12.46 7.61 15.48
C LYS A 197 -13.81 7.08 15.96
N LYS A 198 -13.94 5.77 16.18
CA LYS A 198 -15.15 5.17 16.75
C LYS A 198 -15.23 5.43 18.25
N LYS A 199 -14.12 5.29 18.97
CA LYS A 199 -14.05 5.53 20.42
C LYS A 199 -14.37 6.98 20.77
N ASP A 200 -13.88 7.94 19.99
CA ASP A 200 -14.09 9.38 20.23
C ASP A 200 -15.56 9.82 20.00
N LYS A 201 -16.41 8.97 19.41
CA LYS A 201 -17.84 9.25 19.19
C LYS A 201 -18.75 8.79 20.34
N PHE A 202 -18.20 8.09 21.34
CA PHE A 202 -18.93 7.61 22.52
C PHE A 202 -18.42 8.32 23.77
#